data_AF-A0A5N7ZFP0-F1
#
_entry.id   AF-A0A5N7ZFP0-F1
#
_cell.length_a   1.000
_cell.length_b   1.000
_cell.length_c   1.000
_cell.angle_alpha   90.00
_cell.angle_beta   90.00
_cell.angle_gamma   90.00
#
_symmetry.space_group_name_H-M   'P 1'
#
loop_
_entity.id
_entity.type
_entity.pdbx_description
1 polymer ?
#
loop_
_entity_poly.entity_id
_entity_poly.type
_entity_poly.pdbx_seq_one_letter_code
_entity_poly.pdbx_strand_id
1 'polypeptide(L)'
;MESKKIQQLFTYLEEVIVWRINNPSQDFNTESPGFSTSDHEGFPLGDYISEKELARHEVVILLMALMPKLDPALLRRIYLEVPNSVLFDLCSTNDSGRLFLPTVEALQFILGGSCIAGRLQALHYFDDSNILLKENILKVSNQNENAVHNKIDVTQEAFNRILFGIELLPKMSNDFPAEQLNTRRSWSDLILPQSTLNELQSI
;
A
#
# COMPACT_ATOMS: atom_id res chain seq x y z
N MET A 1 -1.55 10.70 -20.38
CA MET A 1 -2.62 11.26 -19.53
C MET A 1 -2.57 10.67 -18.14
N GLU A 2 -2.50 9.33 -18.02
CA GLU A 2 -2.37 8.59 -16.75
C GLU A 2 -1.15 8.99 -15.91
N SER A 3 0.04 9.08 -16.50
CA SER A 3 1.27 9.50 -15.78
C SER A 3 1.13 10.88 -15.10
N LYS A 4 0.41 11.83 -15.72
CA LYS A 4 0.15 13.14 -15.11
C LYS A 4 -0.78 13.04 -13.90
N LYS A 5 -1.77 12.13 -13.95
CA LYS A 5 -2.68 11.89 -12.83
C LYS A 5 -2.01 11.17 -11.67
N ILE A 6 -1.15 10.18 -11.96
CA ILE A 6 -0.29 9.56 -10.94
C ILE A 6 0.62 10.61 -10.30
N GLN A 7 1.21 11.51 -11.09
CA GLN A 7 2.03 12.60 -10.55
C GLN A 7 1.23 13.48 -9.59
N GLN A 8 -0.04 13.79 -9.88
CA GLN A 8 -0.89 14.57 -8.97
C GLN A 8 -1.11 13.87 -7.62
N LEU A 9 -1.26 12.55 -7.60
CA LEU A 9 -1.35 11.80 -6.34
C LEU A 9 -0.06 11.91 -5.51
N PHE A 10 1.11 11.83 -6.15
CA PHE A 10 2.39 12.00 -5.47
C PHE A 10 2.67 13.44 -5.06
N THR A 11 2.17 14.43 -5.81
CA THR A 11 2.18 15.84 -5.39
C THR A 11 1.32 16.04 -4.14
N TYR A 12 0.12 15.44 -4.10
CA TYR A 12 -0.72 15.44 -2.89
C TYR A 12 -0.01 14.78 -1.70
N LEU A 13 0.65 13.63 -1.92
CA LEU A 13 1.45 12.99 -0.88
C LEU A 13 2.55 13.92 -0.34
N GLU A 14 3.29 14.58 -1.23
CA GLU A 14 4.34 15.53 -0.88
C GLU A 14 3.77 16.71 -0.07
N GLU A 15 2.62 17.27 -0.47
CA GLU A 15 1.91 18.32 0.27
C GLU A 15 1.54 17.87 1.70
N VAL A 16 1.01 16.65 1.85
CA VAL A 16 0.66 16.09 3.17
C VAL A 16 1.89 15.91 4.05
N ILE A 17 3.00 15.39 3.50
CA ILE A 17 4.24 15.20 4.24
C ILE A 17 4.79 16.55 4.71
N VAL A 18 4.90 17.51 3.79
CA VAL A 18 5.39 18.87 4.11
C VAL A 18 4.47 19.55 5.12
N TRP A 19 3.15 19.41 4.97
CA TRP A 19 2.20 19.92 5.95
C TRP A 19 2.43 19.32 7.33
N ARG A 20 2.61 18.00 7.45
CA ARG A 20 2.86 17.37 8.76
C ARG A 20 4.14 17.87 9.40
N ILE A 21 5.23 17.98 8.63
CA ILE A 21 6.52 18.46 9.15
C ILE A 21 6.36 19.86 9.77
N ASN A 22 5.58 20.73 9.12
CA ASN A 22 5.33 22.09 9.60
C ASN A 22 4.27 22.17 10.70
N ASN A 23 3.39 21.17 10.81
CA ASN A 23 2.24 21.15 11.72
C ASN A 23 2.21 19.86 12.56
N PRO A 24 3.23 19.60 13.41
CA PRO A 24 3.35 18.33 14.13
C PRO A 24 2.21 18.08 15.10
N SER A 25 1.57 19.13 15.65
CA SER A 25 0.52 18.99 16.66
C SER A 25 -0.92 19.08 16.11
N GLN A 26 -1.09 19.36 14.81
CA GLN A 26 -2.42 19.51 14.19
C GLN A 26 -3.09 18.17 13.90
N ASP A 27 -4.42 18.15 13.92
CA ASP A 27 -5.19 16.93 13.68
C ASP A 27 -5.26 16.62 12.17
N PHE A 28 -4.88 15.40 11.80
CA PHE A 28 -4.83 14.99 10.39
C PHE A 28 -6.21 14.99 9.73
N ASN A 29 -7.27 14.60 10.44
CA ASN A 29 -8.59 14.43 9.83
C ASN A 29 -9.24 15.78 9.51
N THR A 30 -8.88 16.83 10.25
CA THR A 30 -9.51 18.15 10.15
C THR A 30 -8.64 19.20 9.45
N GLU A 31 -7.32 19.18 9.64
CA GLU A 31 -6.43 20.27 9.20
C GLU A 31 -5.48 19.88 8.05
N SER A 32 -5.38 18.60 7.68
CA SER A 32 -4.52 18.16 6.58
C SER A 32 -5.05 18.63 5.21
N PRO A 33 -4.17 18.73 4.18
CA PRO A 33 -4.59 18.94 2.80
C PRO A 33 -5.75 18.01 2.42
N GLY A 34 -6.78 18.59 1.79
CA GLY A 34 -7.94 17.84 1.34
C GLY A 34 -7.58 16.85 0.24
N PHE A 35 -8.33 15.76 0.17
CA PHE A 35 -8.25 14.78 -0.92
C PHE A 35 -9.64 14.56 -1.48
N SER A 36 -9.77 14.68 -2.81
CA SER A 36 -11.02 14.42 -3.53
C SER A 36 -10.81 13.25 -4.48
N THR A 37 -11.52 12.14 -4.25
CA THR A 37 -11.40 10.93 -5.07
C THR A 37 -11.80 11.18 -6.53
N SER A 38 -12.81 12.02 -6.76
CA SER A 38 -13.32 12.37 -8.09
C SER A 38 -12.28 13.01 -9.00
N ASP A 39 -11.30 13.70 -8.42
CA ASP A 39 -10.28 14.43 -9.18
C ASP A 39 -9.20 13.49 -9.75
N HIS A 40 -9.21 12.24 -9.29
CA HIS A 40 -8.22 11.23 -9.60
C HIS A 40 -8.82 10.01 -10.30
N GLU A 41 -9.99 10.09 -10.93
CA GLU A 41 -10.58 8.96 -11.67
C GLU A 41 -10.05 8.83 -13.10
N GLY A 42 -10.30 7.68 -13.74
CA GLY A 42 -9.99 7.39 -15.14
C GLY A 42 -8.54 6.97 -15.35
N PHE A 43 -8.00 6.19 -14.41
CA PHE A 43 -6.77 5.39 -14.50
C PHE A 43 -6.72 4.38 -13.35
N PRO A 44 -6.03 3.22 -13.50
CA PRO A 44 -6.19 2.07 -12.58
C PRO A 44 -6.04 2.36 -11.08
N LEU A 45 -5.04 3.14 -10.67
CA LEU A 45 -4.82 3.46 -9.25
C LEU A 45 -5.91 4.38 -8.71
N GLY A 46 -6.30 5.36 -9.51
CA GLY A 46 -7.38 6.28 -9.19
C GLY A 46 -8.74 5.58 -9.08
N ASP A 47 -9.03 4.72 -10.05
CA ASP A 47 -10.25 3.92 -10.08
C ASP A 47 -10.30 2.97 -8.87
N TYR A 48 -9.17 2.36 -8.49
CA TYR A 48 -9.08 1.54 -7.29
C TYR A 48 -9.38 2.35 -6.01
N ILE A 49 -8.81 3.55 -5.88
CA ILE A 49 -9.06 4.44 -4.73
C ILE A 49 -10.55 4.80 -4.64
N SER A 50 -11.19 5.11 -5.77
CA SER A 50 -12.61 5.48 -5.83
C SER A 50 -13.52 4.29 -5.57
N GLU A 51 -13.30 3.15 -6.24
CA GLU A 51 -14.10 1.92 -6.11
C GLU A 51 -14.10 1.37 -4.69
N LYS A 52 -12.96 1.46 -3.99
CA LYS A 52 -12.82 0.99 -2.61
C LYS A 52 -13.21 2.03 -1.57
N GLU A 53 -13.62 3.23 -2.00
CA GLU A 53 -13.99 4.34 -1.14
C GLU A 53 -12.92 4.62 -0.07
N LEU A 54 -11.63 4.57 -0.46
CA LEU A 54 -10.54 4.66 0.51
C LEU A 54 -10.59 5.96 1.29
N ALA A 55 -10.49 5.84 2.61
CA ALA A 55 -10.38 7.00 3.47
C ALA A 55 -9.06 7.74 3.22
N ARG A 56 -9.02 9.03 3.57
CA ARG A 56 -7.84 9.89 3.32
C ARG A 56 -6.54 9.30 3.91
N HIS A 57 -6.63 8.72 5.12
CA HIS A 57 -5.47 8.08 5.74
C HIS A 57 -5.02 6.83 4.97
N GLU A 58 -5.95 6.02 4.45
CA GLU A 58 -5.65 4.84 3.62
C GLU A 58 -4.97 5.24 2.31
N VAL A 59 -5.41 6.32 1.68
CA VAL A 59 -4.75 6.87 0.49
C VAL A 59 -3.31 7.26 0.80
N VAL A 60 -3.06 7.96 1.92
CA VAL A 60 -1.68 8.32 2.33
C VAL A 60 -0.84 7.07 2.61
N ILE A 61 -1.40 6.07 3.29
CA ILE A 61 -0.71 4.79 3.56
C ILE A 61 -0.34 4.10 2.25
N LEU A 62 -1.28 3.99 1.31
CA LEU A 62 -1.07 3.37 0.01
C LEU A 62 0.00 4.11 -0.81
N LEU A 63 -0.09 5.44 -0.89
CA LEU A 63 0.88 6.25 -1.64
C LEU A 63 2.28 6.18 -1.02
N MET A 64 2.38 6.21 0.32
CA MET A 64 3.64 5.97 1.00
C MET A 64 4.22 4.59 0.66
N ALA A 65 3.41 3.53 0.67
CA ALA A 65 3.86 2.18 0.33
C ALA A 65 4.26 2.02 -1.15
N LEU A 66 3.63 2.77 -2.07
CA LEU A 66 3.98 2.79 -3.50
C LEU A 66 5.21 3.65 -3.82
N MET A 67 5.47 4.67 -3.00
CA MET A 67 6.52 5.67 -3.23
C MET A 67 7.91 5.07 -3.53
N PRO A 68 8.41 4.05 -2.80
CA PRO A 68 9.73 3.47 -3.11
C PRO A 68 9.87 2.93 -4.54
N LYS A 69 8.77 2.55 -5.19
CA LYS A 69 8.74 2.00 -6.55
C LYS A 69 8.45 3.05 -7.61
N LEU A 70 7.70 4.11 -7.28
CA LEU A 70 7.21 5.10 -8.26
C LEU A 70 7.96 6.43 -8.21
N ASP A 71 8.28 6.93 -7.02
CA ASP A 71 9.09 8.13 -6.82
C ASP A 71 10.04 7.95 -5.62
N PRO A 72 11.06 7.08 -5.76
CA PRO A 72 11.97 6.76 -4.67
C PRO A 72 12.75 7.97 -4.13
N ALA A 73 12.84 9.05 -4.91
CA ALA A 73 13.56 10.26 -4.52
C ALA A 73 12.69 11.25 -3.75
N LEU A 74 11.38 11.05 -3.62
CA LEU A 74 10.45 12.01 -3.00
C LEU A 74 10.89 12.43 -1.60
N LEU A 75 11.03 11.49 -0.66
CA LEU A 75 11.51 11.81 0.69
C LEU A 75 12.91 12.41 0.69
N ARG A 76 13.78 12.00 -0.25
CA ARG A 76 15.12 12.59 -0.36
C ARG A 76 15.06 14.06 -0.78
N ARG A 77 14.15 14.45 -1.68
CA ARG A 77 13.94 15.87 -2.05
C ARG A 77 13.49 16.67 -0.83
N ILE A 78 12.51 16.16 -0.08
CA ILE A 78 12.02 16.81 1.14
C ILE A 78 13.14 16.92 2.18
N TYR A 79 13.95 15.86 2.36
CA TYR A 79 15.09 15.86 3.30
C TYR A 79 16.11 16.97 3.00
N LEU A 80 16.37 17.26 1.73
CA LEU A 80 17.32 18.32 1.37
C LEU A 80 16.82 19.72 1.76
N GLU A 81 15.51 19.93 1.79
CA GLU A 81 14.89 21.18 2.21
C GLU A 81 14.74 21.28 3.74
N VAL A 82 14.41 20.16 4.42
CA VAL A 82 14.13 20.11 5.86
C VAL A 82 14.85 18.94 6.57
N PRO A 83 16.20 18.92 6.61
CA PRO A 83 16.98 17.76 7.05
C PRO A 83 16.82 17.41 8.53
N ASN A 84 16.40 18.37 9.36
CA ASN A 84 16.22 18.18 10.81
C ASN A 84 14.82 17.67 11.19
N SER A 85 13.98 17.31 10.22
CA SER A 85 12.66 16.76 10.51
C SER A 85 12.77 15.37 11.11
N VAL A 86 12.06 15.14 12.22
CA VAL A 86 11.99 13.84 12.89
C VAL A 86 11.53 12.72 11.95
N LEU A 87 10.76 13.03 10.90
CA LEU A 87 10.29 12.06 9.91
C LEU A 87 11.43 11.17 9.39
N PHE A 88 12.61 11.76 9.16
CA PHE A 88 13.74 11.05 8.57
C PHE A 88 14.43 10.11 9.54
N ASP A 89 14.37 10.38 10.85
CA ASP A 89 14.82 9.46 11.90
C ASP A 89 13.89 8.24 12.03
N LEU A 90 12.61 8.42 11.67
CA LEU A 90 11.60 7.35 11.70
C LEU A 90 11.61 6.49 10.43
N CYS A 91 12.22 6.97 9.35
CA CYS A 91 12.35 6.22 8.11
C CYS A 91 13.50 5.22 8.16
N SER A 92 13.36 4.11 7.46
CA SER A 92 14.48 3.22 7.16
C SER A 92 15.26 3.77 5.97
N THR A 93 16.42 3.19 5.67
CA THR A 93 17.19 3.51 4.47
C THR A 93 17.34 2.29 3.57
N ASN A 94 17.50 2.53 2.27
CA ASN A 94 17.87 1.47 1.33
C ASN A 94 19.33 1.03 1.55
N ASP A 95 19.76 -0.04 0.86
CA ASP A 95 21.11 -0.61 1.03
C ASP A 95 22.25 0.39 0.77
N SER A 96 22.02 1.38 -0.08
CA SER A 96 22.99 2.43 -0.37
C SER A 96 23.05 3.54 0.69
N GLY A 97 22.09 3.57 1.62
CA GLY A 97 21.91 4.65 2.60
C GLY A 97 21.45 5.98 2.01
N ARG A 98 21.10 6.04 0.72
CA ARG A 98 20.82 7.30 0.00
C ARG A 98 19.35 7.63 -0.12
N LEU A 99 18.48 6.64 0.01
CA LEU A 99 17.05 6.77 -0.16
C LEU A 99 16.33 6.32 1.10
N PHE A 100 15.32 7.09 1.49
CA PHE A 100 14.47 6.79 2.63
C PHE A 100 13.37 5.82 2.22
N LEU A 101 13.14 4.82 3.06
CA LEU A 101 12.07 3.84 2.92
C LEU A 101 11.06 4.04 4.05
N PRO A 102 9.76 4.09 3.74
CA PRO A 102 8.74 4.33 4.73
C PRO A 102 8.62 3.14 5.69
N THR A 103 8.36 3.45 6.95
CA THR A 103 8.12 2.49 8.03
C THR A 103 6.73 2.71 8.64
N VAL A 104 6.30 1.77 9.48
CA VAL A 104 5.09 1.94 10.29
C VAL A 104 5.19 3.20 11.16
N GLU A 105 6.34 3.45 11.79
CA GLU A 105 6.53 4.64 12.63
C GLU A 105 6.54 5.96 11.83
N ALA A 106 7.09 5.97 10.61
CA ALA A 106 7.03 7.14 9.73
C ALA A 106 5.56 7.48 9.38
N LEU A 107 4.73 6.47 9.08
CA LEU A 107 3.30 6.67 8.87
C LEU A 107 2.57 7.11 10.15
N GLN A 108 2.97 6.56 11.30
CA GLN A 108 2.45 6.98 12.60
C GLN A 108 2.67 8.47 12.83
N PHE A 109 3.84 9.00 12.47
CA PHE A 109 4.12 10.43 12.54
C PHE A 109 3.34 11.23 11.49
N ILE A 110 3.25 10.76 10.24
CA ILE A 110 2.50 11.44 9.18
C ILE A 110 1.03 11.62 9.56
N LEU A 111 0.40 10.58 10.09
CA LEU A 111 -1.03 10.58 10.40
C LEU A 111 -1.32 11.11 11.82
N GLY A 112 -0.50 10.76 12.81
CA GLY A 112 -0.73 11.09 14.22
C GLY A 112 0.04 12.29 14.77
N GLY A 113 1.09 12.72 14.08
CA GLY A 113 1.93 13.83 14.51
C GLY A 113 2.64 13.60 15.85
N SER A 114 2.71 14.64 16.68
CA SER A 114 3.30 14.62 18.03
C SER A 114 2.30 14.16 19.11
N CYS A 115 1.01 14.06 18.77
CA CYS A 115 -0.04 13.67 19.70
C CYS A 115 -0.02 12.15 19.93
N ILE A 116 0.14 11.72 21.20
CA ILE A 116 0.15 10.29 21.56
C ILE A 116 -1.15 9.60 21.13
N ALA A 117 -2.30 10.26 21.31
CA ALA A 117 -3.59 9.69 20.91
C ALA A 117 -3.69 9.51 19.39
N GLY A 118 -3.23 10.51 18.61
CA GLY A 118 -3.18 10.41 17.14
C GLY A 118 -2.21 9.32 16.67
N ARG A 119 -1.05 9.21 17.33
CA ARG A 119 -0.08 8.14 17.08
C ARG A 119 -0.64 6.75 17.39
N LEU A 120 -1.41 6.60 18.47
CA LEU A 120 -2.08 5.34 18.81
C LEU A 120 -3.15 4.99 17.77
N GLN A 121 -3.99 5.95 17.38
CA GLN A 121 -4.98 5.76 16.33
C GLN A 121 -4.34 5.34 15.00
N ALA A 122 -3.20 5.93 14.64
CA ALA A 122 -2.49 5.58 13.42
C ALA A 122 -1.98 4.13 13.42
N LEU A 123 -1.68 3.53 14.59
CA LEU A 123 -1.32 2.12 14.68
C LEU A 123 -2.50 1.20 14.34
N HIS A 124 -3.73 1.59 14.70
CA HIS A 124 -4.93 0.80 14.37
C HIS A 124 -5.19 0.69 12.87
N TYR A 125 -4.63 1.59 12.05
CA TYR A 125 -4.68 1.44 10.60
C TYR A 125 -3.82 0.30 10.06
N PHE A 126 -2.98 -0.32 10.89
CA PHE A 126 -2.19 -1.50 10.56
C PHE A 126 -2.75 -2.80 11.17
N ASP A 127 -3.94 -2.75 11.76
CA ASP A 127 -4.65 -3.95 12.19
C ASP A 127 -5.33 -4.63 10.98
N ASP A 128 -5.58 -5.93 11.06
CA ASP A 128 -6.18 -6.74 9.97
C ASP A 128 -7.58 -6.28 9.52
N SER A 129 -8.18 -5.34 10.27
CA SER A 129 -9.44 -4.68 9.89
C SER A 129 -9.28 -3.67 8.74
N ASN A 130 -8.07 -3.16 8.50
CA ASN A 130 -7.81 -2.21 7.42
C ASN A 130 -7.95 -2.88 6.05
N ILE A 131 -8.61 -2.20 5.11
CA ILE A 131 -8.87 -2.72 3.76
C ILE A 131 -7.59 -3.07 2.99
N LEU A 132 -6.52 -2.29 3.19
CA LEU A 132 -5.23 -2.51 2.52
C LEU A 132 -4.53 -3.78 3.01
N LEU A 133 -4.72 -4.17 4.27
CA LEU A 133 -4.20 -5.42 4.81
C LEU A 133 -5.12 -6.59 4.43
N LYS A 134 -6.43 -6.41 4.57
CA LYS A 134 -7.44 -7.41 4.23
C LYS A 134 -7.39 -7.86 2.76
N GLU A 135 -7.12 -6.94 1.84
CA GLU A 135 -6.96 -7.25 0.41
C GLU A 135 -5.53 -7.64 0.01
N ASN A 136 -4.63 -7.85 0.99
CA ASN A 136 -3.23 -8.20 0.80
C ASN A 136 -2.47 -7.20 -0.11
N ILE A 137 -2.75 -5.92 0.07
CA ILE A 137 -2.14 -4.82 -0.68
C ILE A 137 -0.92 -4.33 0.07
N LEU A 138 -1.10 -3.96 1.33
CA LEU A 138 -0.03 -3.50 2.19
C LEU A 138 0.73 -4.69 2.75
N LYS A 139 2.05 -4.66 2.62
CA LYS A 139 2.97 -5.60 3.22
C LYS A 139 3.84 -4.87 4.23
N VAL A 140 3.84 -5.35 5.47
CA VAL A 140 4.77 -4.91 6.51
C VAL A 140 5.90 -5.94 6.58
N SER A 141 7.15 -5.48 6.48
CA SER A 141 8.31 -6.38 6.62
C SER A 141 8.35 -6.99 8.02
N ASN A 142 9.01 -8.13 8.22
CA ASN A 142 9.23 -8.69 9.55
C ASN A 142 10.73 -8.75 9.90
N GLN A 143 11.45 -7.66 9.63
CA GLN A 143 12.91 -7.61 9.77
C GLN A 143 13.36 -7.18 11.18
N ASN A 144 12.49 -6.52 11.94
CA ASN A 144 12.77 -6.02 13.26
C ASN A 144 11.84 -6.64 14.30
N GLU A 145 12.36 -6.86 15.51
CA GLU A 145 11.55 -7.33 16.66
C GLU A 145 10.43 -6.34 17.00
N ASN A 146 10.70 -5.04 16.87
CA ASN A 146 9.71 -3.99 17.04
C ASN A 146 8.96 -3.73 15.72
N ALA A 147 7.67 -4.07 15.70
CA ALA A 147 6.80 -3.93 14.55
C ALA A 147 6.79 -2.50 13.94
N VAL A 148 6.96 -1.48 14.77
CA VAL A 148 6.95 -0.07 14.33
C VAL A 148 8.14 0.32 13.44
N HIS A 149 9.29 -0.37 13.59
CA HIS A 149 10.47 -0.12 12.75
C HIS A 149 10.41 -0.84 11.40
N ASN A 150 9.39 -1.67 11.19
CA ASN A 150 9.27 -2.43 9.96
C ASN A 150 8.86 -1.54 8.80
N LYS A 151 9.45 -1.83 7.64
CA LYS A 151 9.19 -1.15 6.38
C LYS A 151 7.81 -1.53 5.86
N ILE A 152 7.17 -0.59 5.19
CA ILE A 152 5.93 -0.83 4.46
C ILE A 152 6.21 -0.88 2.97
N ASP A 153 5.51 -1.73 2.25
CA ASP A 153 5.56 -1.84 0.79
C ASP A 153 4.21 -2.36 0.28
N VAL A 154 3.99 -2.31 -1.02
CA VAL A 154 2.87 -2.97 -1.69
C VAL A 154 3.30 -4.35 -2.18
N THR A 155 2.43 -5.37 -2.05
CA THR A 155 2.67 -6.70 -2.63
C THR A 155 2.84 -6.61 -4.15
N GLN A 156 3.55 -7.58 -4.74
CA GLN A 156 3.81 -7.53 -6.19
C GLN A 156 2.51 -7.69 -6.99
N GLU A 157 1.61 -8.51 -6.49
CA GLU A 157 0.27 -8.77 -7.02
C GLU A 157 -0.56 -7.49 -6.98
N ALA A 158 -0.64 -6.83 -5.82
CA ALA A 158 -1.38 -5.57 -5.69
C ALA A 158 -0.77 -4.44 -6.52
N PHE A 159 0.56 -4.35 -6.59
CA PHE A 159 1.23 -3.35 -7.44
C PHE A 159 0.80 -3.51 -8.90
N ASN A 160 0.76 -4.74 -9.42
CA ASN A 160 0.36 -4.99 -10.80
C ASN A 160 -1.14 -4.77 -11.03
N ARG A 161 -1.99 -5.17 -10.07
CA ARG A 161 -3.43 -4.96 -10.14
C ARG A 161 -3.77 -3.47 -10.14
N ILE A 162 -3.23 -2.73 -9.18
CA ILE A 162 -3.59 -1.33 -8.93
C ILE A 162 -2.97 -0.39 -9.97
N LEU A 163 -1.78 -0.67 -10.50
CA LEU A 163 -1.16 0.22 -11.49
C LEU A 163 -1.44 -0.14 -12.94
N PHE A 164 -1.59 -1.42 -13.26
CA PHE A 164 -1.73 -1.88 -14.64
C PHE A 164 -3.08 -2.53 -14.93
N GLY A 165 -3.95 -2.71 -13.92
CA GLY A 165 -5.20 -3.45 -14.08
C GLY A 165 -5.00 -4.93 -14.37
N ILE A 166 -3.81 -5.48 -14.11
CA ILE A 166 -3.48 -6.87 -14.39
C ILE A 166 -3.73 -7.69 -13.12
N GLU A 167 -4.72 -8.57 -13.15
CA GLU A 167 -4.81 -9.65 -12.17
C GLU A 167 -3.72 -10.68 -12.45
N LEU A 168 -2.69 -10.70 -11.60
CA LEU A 168 -1.73 -11.80 -11.61
C LEU A 168 -2.40 -13.04 -11.03
N LEU A 169 -2.34 -14.12 -11.79
CA LEU A 169 -2.66 -15.46 -11.29
C LEU A 169 -1.76 -15.80 -10.11
N PRO A 170 -2.27 -16.53 -9.09
CA PRO A 170 -1.51 -16.85 -7.90
C PRO A 170 -0.19 -17.54 -8.29
N LYS A 171 0.92 -16.95 -7.84
CA LYS A 171 2.25 -17.54 -8.00
C LYS A 171 2.50 -18.50 -6.84
N MET A 172 3.23 -19.57 -7.13
CA MET A 172 3.76 -20.50 -6.13
C MET A 172 4.33 -19.75 -4.92
N SER A 173 3.80 -20.03 -3.73
CA SER A 173 4.41 -19.63 -2.45
C SER A 173 4.64 -20.87 -1.61
N ASN A 174 5.55 -20.79 -0.63
CA ASN A 174 5.81 -21.91 0.28
C ASN A 174 4.55 -22.31 1.09
N ASP A 175 3.62 -21.38 1.31
CA ASP A 175 2.40 -21.59 2.08
C ASP A 175 1.20 -22.05 1.21
N PHE A 176 1.24 -21.80 -0.10
CA PHE A 176 0.20 -22.21 -1.05
C PHE A 176 0.84 -22.70 -2.35
N PRO A 177 1.10 -24.03 -2.48
CA PRO A 177 1.84 -24.61 -3.59
C PRO A 177 0.98 -24.86 -4.84
N ALA A 178 -0.19 -24.22 -4.95
CA ALA A 178 -1.06 -24.39 -6.11
C ALA A 178 -0.68 -23.39 -7.20
N GLU A 179 -0.33 -23.90 -8.38
CA GLU A 179 -0.08 -23.13 -9.59
C GLU A 179 -1.21 -23.37 -10.59
N GLN A 180 -1.58 -22.35 -11.36
CA GLN A 180 -2.57 -22.51 -12.42
C GLN A 180 -2.01 -23.42 -13.52
N LEU A 181 -2.57 -24.62 -13.64
CA LEU A 181 -2.24 -25.56 -14.70
C LEU A 181 -3.09 -25.27 -15.94
N ASN A 182 -2.44 -24.91 -17.04
CA ASN A 182 -3.09 -24.83 -18.35
C ASN A 182 -3.06 -26.22 -19.01
N THR A 183 -4.24 -26.81 -19.22
CA THR A 183 -4.39 -28.09 -19.91
C THR A 183 -5.34 -27.97 -21.09
N ARG A 184 -5.03 -28.66 -22.19
CA ARG A 184 -5.95 -28.81 -23.33
C ARG A 184 -7.00 -29.90 -23.09
N ARG A 185 -6.92 -30.60 -21.95
CA ARG A 185 -7.85 -31.66 -21.60
C ARG A 185 -9.14 -31.09 -21.04
N SER A 186 -10.22 -31.71 -21.47
CA SER A 186 -11.59 -31.44 -21.08
C SER A 186 -12.04 -32.40 -19.98
N TRP A 187 -13.19 -32.13 -19.36
CA TRP A 187 -13.81 -33.06 -18.41
C TRP A 187 -14.12 -34.43 -19.01
N SER A 188 -14.30 -34.53 -20.34
CA SER A 188 -14.47 -35.81 -21.03
C SER A 188 -13.19 -36.64 -21.12
N ASP A 189 -12.01 -36.05 -20.91
CA ASP A 189 -10.73 -36.77 -20.87
C ASP A 189 -10.44 -37.35 -19.47
N LEU A 190 -11.31 -37.07 -18.49
CA LEU A 190 -11.20 -37.54 -17.11
C LEU A 190 -11.82 -38.94 -16.99
N ILE A 191 -10.97 -39.97 -16.92
CA ILE A 191 -11.40 -41.36 -16.72
C ILE A 191 -11.57 -41.63 -15.23
N LEU A 192 -12.82 -41.68 -14.78
CA LEU A 192 -13.19 -41.99 -13.39
C LEU A 192 -14.31 -43.03 -13.32
N PRO A 193 -14.45 -43.75 -12.20
CA PRO A 193 -15.63 -44.56 -11.94
C PRO A 193 -16.91 -43.72 -11.99
N GLN A 194 -17.99 -44.29 -12.55
CA GLN A 194 -19.26 -43.59 -12.74
C GLN A 194 -19.84 -43.00 -11.45
N SER A 195 -19.66 -43.69 -10.31
CA SER A 195 -20.10 -43.22 -8.99
C SER A 195 -19.43 -41.90 -8.61
N THR A 196 -18.12 -41.76 -8.85
CA THR A 196 -17.33 -40.57 -8.53
C THR A 196 -17.68 -39.40 -9.45
N LEU A 197 -17.97 -39.66 -10.73
CA LEU A 197 -18.44 -38.62 -11.65
C LEU A 197 -19.80 -38.04 -11.23
N ASN A 198 -20.72 -38.90 -10.78
CA ASN A 198 -22.05 -38.46 -10.34
C ASN A 198 -21.98 -37.59 -9.08
N GLU A 199 -21.11 -37.94 -8.12
CA GLU A 199 -20.87 -37.13 -6.92
C GLU A 199 -20.33 -35.74 -7.28
N LEU A 200 -19.32 -35.65 -8.16
CA LEU A 200 -18.75 -34.38 -8.61
C LEU A 200 -19.75 -33.48 -9.35
N GLN A 201 -20.73 -34.05 -10.05
CA GLN A 201 -21.78 -33.30 -10.74
C GLN A 201 -22.90 -32.80 -9.82
N SER A 202 -22.93 -33.25 -8.56
CA SER A 202 -23.94 -32.88 -7.58
C SER A 202 -23.53 -31.77 -6.61
N ILE A 203 -22.30 -31.25 -6.77
CA ILE A 203 -21.73 -30.11 -6.03
C ILE A 203 -21.93 -28.85 -6.85
#